data_AF-A0A958LPY6-F1
#
_entry.id   AF-A0A958LPY6-F1
#
_cell.length_a   1.000
_cell.length_b   1.000
_cell.length_c   1.000
_cell.angle_alpha   90.00
_cell.angle_beta   90.00
_cell.angle_gamma   90.00
#
_symmetry.space_group_name_H-M   'P 1'
#
loop_
_entity.id
_entity.type
_entity.pdbx_description
1 polymer ?
#
loop_
_entity_poly.entity_id
_entity_poly.type
_entity_poly.pdbx_seq_one_letter_code
_entity_poly.pdbx_strand_id
1 'polypeptide(L)'
;MNKRELVEQFLNNTSGLNEVDYGDFKRKVGLYLMRLEEGLGASSPDVQLLCDEIRRIVVYQPSGNIRQTRQRTLELADKLRSKI
;
A
#
# COMPACT_ATOMS: atom_id res chain seq x y z
N MET A 1 17.99 -3.51 -1.79
CA MET A 1 16.73 -4.12 -2.26
C MET A 1 16.31 -3.36 -3.51
N ASN A 2 16.01 -4.05 -4.61
CA ASN A 2 15.57 -3.37 -5.83
C ASN A 2 14.12 -2.87 -5.67
N LYS A 3 13.69 -1.93 -6.52
CA LYS A 3 12.35 -1.33 -6.40
C LYS A 3 11.23 -2.37 -6.49
N ARG A 4 11.38 -3.43 -7.28
CA ARG A 4 10.38 -4.49 -7.43
C ARG A 4 10.24 -5.35 -6.17
N GLU A 5 11.35 -5.66 -5.51
CA GLU A 5 11.37 -6.36 -4.22
C GLU A 5 10.70 -5.55 -3.11
N LEU A 6 10.83 -4.21 -3.12
CA LEU A 6 10.11 -3.33 -2.19
C LEU A 6 8.60 -3.45 -2.34
N VAL A 7 8.10 -3.48 -3.57
CA VAL A 7 6.67 -3.65 -3.86
C VAL A 7 6.19 -5.03 -3.45
N GLU A 8 6.98 -6.07 -3.73
CA GLU A 8 6.65 -7.43 -3.34
C GLU A 8 6.58 -7.58 -1.81
N GLN A 9 7.51 -6.94 -1.08
CA GLN A 9 7.46 -6.90 0.37
C GLN A 9 6.20 -6.17 0.87
N PHE A 10 5.80 -5.05 0.24
CA PHE A 10 4.57 -4.35 0.58
C PHE A 10 3.32 -5.21 0.36
N LEU A 11 3.24 -5.92 -0.77
CA LEU A 11 2.16 -6.85 -1.11
C LEU A 11 2.05 -7.99 -0.09
N ASN A 12 3.16 -8.64 0.23
CA ASN A 12 3.21 -9.74 1.19
C ASN A 12 2.82 -9.30 2.59
N ASN A 13 3.35 -8.16 3.05
CA ASN A 13 2.99 -7.62 4.36
C ASN A 13 1.50 -7.26 4.44
N THR A 14 0.95 -6.60 3.42
CA THR A 14 -0.46 -6.15 3.41
C THR A 14 -1.44 -7.32 3.30
N SER A 15 -1.13 -8.31 2.46
CA SER A 15 -1.97 -9.50 2.28
C SER A 15 -2.00 -10.39 3.53
N GLY A 16 -0.88 -10.48 4.26
CA GLY A 16 -0.75 -11.27 5.48
C GLY A 16 -1.36 -10.65 6.74
N LEU A 17 -1.88 -9.42 6.69
CA LEU A 17 -2.51 -8.78 7.85
C LEU A 17 -3.85 -9.44 8.21
N ASN A 18 -4.02 -9.85 9.47
CA ASN A 18 -5.24 -10.43 10.01
C ASN A 18 -5.87 -9.55 11.11
N GLU A 19 -5.87 -8.23 10.91
CA GLU A 19 -6.46 -7.29 11.87
C GLU A 19 -7.99 -7.37 11.88
N VAL A 20 -8.56 -7.25 13.08
CA VAL A 20 -10.01 -7.15 13.31
C VAL A 20 -10.43 -5.68 13.40
N ASP A 21 -9.55 -4.82 13.91
CA ASP A 21 -9.77 -3.38 14.01
C ASP A 21 -9.21 -2.63 12.79
N TYR A 22 -10.00 -1.70 12.26
CA TYR A 22 -9.61 -0.92 11.09
C TYR A 22 -8.50 0.09 11.40
N GLY A 23 -8.47 0.64 12.62
CA GLY A 23 -7.42 1.55 13.06
C GLY A 23 -6.04 0.88 13.05
N ASP A 24 -5.95 -0.34 13.57
CA ASP A 24 -4.73 -1.14 13.52
C ASP A 24 -4.33 -1.53 12.09
N PHE A 25 -5.30 -1.94 11.26
CA PHE A 25 -5.07 -2.19 9.84
C PHE A 25 -4.48 -0.94 9.15
N LYS A 26 -5.13 0.21 9.31
CA LYS A 26 -4.70 1.50 8.76
C LYS A 26 -3.28 1.86 9.20
N ARG A 27 -2.98 1.71 10.49
CA ARG A 27 -1.66 2.02 11.06
C ARG A 27 -0.57 1.13 10.47
N LYS A 28 -0.81 -0.18 10.37
CA LYS A 28 0.16 -1.15 9.83
C LYS A 28 0.39 -0.95 8.34
N VAL A 29 -0.67 -0.83 7.54
CA VAL A 29 -0.54 -0.57 6.09
C VAL A 29 0.11 0.79 5.83
N GLY A 30 -0.21 1.81 6.63
CA GLY A 30 0.44 3.12 6.55
C GLY A 30 1.95 3.04 6.79
N LEU A 31 2.39 2.27 7.79
CA LEU A 31 3.82 2.02 8.04
C LEU A 31 4.50 1.31 6.86
N TYR A 32 3.84 0.31 6.25
CA TYR A 32 4.40 -0.39 5.10
C TYR A 32 4.49 0.51 3.87
N LEU A 33 3.50 1.37 3.65
CA LEU A 33 3.49 2.33 2.55
C LEU A 33 4.62 3.36 2.70
N MET A 34 4.80 3.90 3.91
CA MET A 34 5.89 4.84 4.21
C MET A 34 7.25 4.24 3.87
N ARG A 35 7.51 2.99 4.29
CA ARG A 35 8.76 2.27 3.96
C ARG A 35 8.93 2.01 2.47
N LEU A 36 7.83 1.69 1.78
CA LEU A 36 7.84 1.54 0.33
C LEU A 36 8.26 2.86 -0.35
N GLU A 37 7.65 3.98 0.04
CA GLU A 37 7.94 5.30 -0.53
C GLU A 37 9.38 5.75 -0.25
N GLU A 38 9.87 5.55 0.98
CA GLU A 38 11.27 5.79 1.34
C GLU A 38 12.22 4.97 0.45
N GLY A 39 11.90 3.69 0.21
CA GLY A 39 12.71 2.81 -0.63
C GLY A 39 12.63 3.11 -2.13
N LEU A 40 11.48 3.60 -2.61
CA LEU A 40 11.31 4.01 -4.00
C LEU A 40 12.09 5.30 -4.31
N GLY A 41 12.23 6.20 -3.34
CA GLY A 41 12.89 7.50 -3.50
C GLY A 41 12.27 8.31 -4.64
N ALA A 42 13.09 9.11 -5.33
CA ALA A 42 12.66 9.81 -6.53
C ALA A 42 12.16 8.80 -7.59
N SER A 43 10.87 8.89 -7.90
CA SER A 43 10.17 7.99 -8.82
C SER A 43 9.32 8.79 -9.81
N SER A 44 8.79 8.13 -10.83
CA SER A 44 7.96 8.80 -11.83
C SER A 44 6.66 9.33 -11.20
N PRO A 45 6.04 10.37 -11.79
CA PRO A 45 4.75 10.88 -11.34
C PRO A 45 3.67 9.79 -11.24
N ASP A 46 3.64 8.84 -12.20
CA ASP A 46 2.74 7.68 -12.18
C ASP A 46 2.88 6.84 -10.90
N VAL A 47 4.12 6.57 -10.48
CA VAL A 47 4.39 5.78 -9.27
C VAL A 47 3.95 6.54 -8.03
N GLN A 48 4.24 7.85 -7.97
CA GLN A 48 3.82 8.69 -6.85
C GLN A 48 2.30 8.76 -6.72
N LEU A 49 1.59 8.91 -7.85
CA LEU A 49 0.13 8.94 -7.89
C LEU A 49 -0.50 7.64 -7.35
N LEU A 50 0.09 6.49 -7.67
CA LEU A 50 -0.37 5.20 -7.15
C LEU A 50 -0.13 5.07 -5.64
N CYS A 51 1.02 5.53 -5.12
CA CYS A 51 1.25 5.59 -3.67
C CYS A 51 0.23 6.50 -2.97
N ASP A 52 -0.06 7.65 -3.55
CA ASP A 52 -1.04 8.60 -3.01
C ASP A 52 -2.46 8.03 -3.04
N GLU A 53 -2.84 7.28 -4.09
CA GLU A 53 -4.13 6.59 -4.15
C GLU A 53 -4.24 5.50 -3.07
N ILE A 54 -3.16 4.72 -2.85
CA ILE A 54 -3.10 3.74 -1.76
C ILE A 54 -3.27 4.44 -0.41
N ARG A 55 -2.55 5.55 -0.17
CA ARG A 55 -2.71 6.33 1.07
C ARG A 55 -4.15 6.78 1.23
N ARG A 56 -4.76 7.28 0.15
CA ARG A 56 -6.12 7.82 0.19
C ARG A 56 -7.13 6.78 0.65
N ILE A 57 -7.08 5.58 0.08
CA ILE A 57 -8.02 4.50 0.43
C ILE A 57 -7.77 3.95 1.83
N VAL A 58 -6.51 3.88 2.29
CA VAL A 58 -6.21 3.32 3.61
C VAL A 58 -6.61 4.32 4.70
N VAL A 59 -6.30 5.60 4.51
CA VAL A 59 -6.42 6.63 5.54
C VAL A 59 -7.83 7.25 5.59
N TYR A 60 -8.46 7.46 4.43
CA TYR A 60 -9.69 8.26 4.30
C TYR A 60 -10.92 7.45 3.88
N GLN A 61 -10.84 6.12 3.76
CA GLN A 61 -12.02 5.30 3.47
C GLN A 61 -13.01 5.36 4.65
N PRO A 62 -14.25 5.82 4.43
CA PRO A 62 -15.23 6.04 5.51
C PRO A 62 -15.89 4.75 6.01
N SER A 63 -15.84 3.66 5.24
CA SER A 63 -16.56 2.42 5.56
C SER A 63 -15.91 1.58 6.66
N GLY A 64 -14.61 1.77 6.93
CA GLY A 64 -13.85 0.90 7.84
C GLY A 64 -13.78 -0.56 7.38
N ASN A 65 -14.10 -0.87 6.13
CA ASN A 65 -14.15 -2.24 5.63
C ASN A 65 -12.74 -2.73 5.27
N ILE A 66 -12.12 -3.48 6.19
CA ILE A 66 -10.76 -4.03 6.02
C ILE A 66 -10.64 -4.87 4.75
N ARG A 67 -11.60 -5.76 4.47
CA ARG A 67 -11.53 -6.68 3.32
C ARG A 67 -11.50 -5.90 2.00
N GLN A 68 -12.41 -4.94 1.85
CA GLN A 68 -12.50 -4.11 0.66
C GLN A 68 -11.27 -3.21 0.50
N THR A 69 -10.84 -2.55 1.59
CA THR A 69 -9.65 -1.69 1.55
C THR A 69 -8.40 -2.52 1.21
N ARG A 70 -8.20 -3.68 1.83
CA ARG A 70 -7.07 -4.58 1.51
C ARG A 70 -7.07 -4.97 0.04
N GLN A 71 -8.20 -5.43 -0.49
CA GLN A 71 -8.29 -5.82 -1.90
C GLN A 71 -7.89 -4.66 -2.82
N ARG A 72 -8.43 -3.47 -2.58
CA ARG A 72 -8.11 -2.29 -3.39
C ARG A 72 -6.65 -1.85 -3.25
N THR A 73 -6.08 -1.93 -2.05
CA THR A 73 -4.66 -1.67 -1.81
C THR A 73 -3.77 -2.63 -2.60
N LEU A 74 -4.10 -3.92 -2.63
CA LEU A 74 -3.33 -4.92 -3.38
C LEU A 74 -3.43 -4.69 -4.90
N GLU A 75 -4.62 -4.36 -5.42
CA GLU A 75 -4.81 -4.01 -6.84
C GLU A 75 -3.94 -2.81 -7.28
N LEU A 76 -3.86 -1.77 -6.44
CA LEU A 76 -3.03 -0.59 -6.72
C LEU A 76 -1.54 -0.89 -6.61
N ALA A 77 -1.14 -1.70 -5.64
CA ALA A 77 0.25 -2.13 -5.50
C ALA A 77 0.70 -3.02 -6.67
N ASP A 78 -0.18 -3.88 -7.19
CA ASP A 78 0.09 -4.65 -8.41
C ASP A 78 0.25 -3.75 -9.65
N LYS A 79 -0.57 -2.70 -9.78
CA LYS A 79 -0.37 -1.69 -10.84
C LYS A 79 0.97 -0.98 -10.67
N LEU A 80 1.33 -0.61 -9.45
CA LEU A 80 2.61 0.04 -9.14
C LEU A 80 3.79 -0.87 -9.50
N ARG A 81 3.68 -2.19 -9.26
CA ARG A 81 4.68 -3.19 -9.69
C ARG A 81 4.88 -3.23 -11.20
N SER A 82 3.86 -2.94 -12.00
CA SER A 82 3.95 -2.89 -13.48
C SER A 82 4.61 -1.63 -14.03
N LYS A 83 4.79 -0.61 -13.18
CA LYS A 83 5.33 0.71 -13.53
C LYS A 83 6.79 0.92 -13.08
N ILE A 84 7.35 -0.08 -12.39
CA ILE A 84 8.70 -0.13 -11.84
C ILE A 84 9.50 -1.18 -12.60
#